data_AF-A0A4S8PPM0-F1
#
_entry.id   AF-A0A4S8PPM0-F1
#
_cell.length_a   1.000
_cell.length_b   1.000
_cell.length_c   1.000
_cell.angle_alpha   90.00
_cell.angle_beta   90.00
_cell.angle_gamma   90.00
#
_symmetry.space_group_name_H-M   'P 1'
#
loop_
_entity.id
_entity.type
_entity.pdbx_description
1 polymer ?
#
loop_
_entity_poly.entity_id
_entity_poly.type
_entity_poly.pdbx_seq_one_letter_code
_entity_poly.pdbx_strand_id
1 'polypeptide(L)'
;MSVVRTEYRGIGDLVFENSTASGELETVEKFSVSLRNDAPDEQGHVTGFIATVIGPASSLDEAIHEHAIQLAHALDYLSLVTRCRYRIGEPLRAIEWEPGPGRRKMLAFLRFDGRYPPLPRLSQRYFDGGRVILHDALEPFLLTAARYFRLALLDKSAADQFIKFWHALEVIAENTIERALTPITCRKCSSPISCAECGHEATRFPFPKDAIKEVLNRLKVPDLEDNFKHLLTARNSLMHGGNSKTVERKCGVPLTTLVNRLGSIVQAAIIVRAGSGNRLFFAHDGELCGFHQLNRLRLEFDYAGPGEHPEEELIPKPIISVTHSFEATDLTESASQEG
;
A
#
# COMPACT_ATOMS: atom_id res chain seq x y z
N MET A 1 20.30 -25.73 14.29
CA MET A 1 19.42 -24.85 13.50
C MET A 1 19.12 -25.59 12.22
N SER A 2 17.85 -25.69 11.84
CA SER A 2 17.45 -26.30 10.58
C SER A 2 17.92 -25.42 9.42
N VAL A 3 18.31 -26.03 8.30
CA VAL A 3 18.53 -25.30 7.06
C VAL A 3 17.16 -25.07 6.42
N VAL A 4 16.93 -23.86 5.92
CA VAL A 4 15.68 -23.47 5.26
C VAL A 4 16.00 -22.94 3.87
N ARG A 5 15.15 -23.25 2.90
CA ARG A 5 15.15 -22.61 1.58
C ARG A 5 13.97 -21.64 1.52
N THR A 6 14.25 -20.36 1.31
CA THR A 6 13.21 -19.33 1.13
C THR A 6 13.27 -18.78 -0.27
N GLU A 7 12.11 -18.64 -0.90
CA GLU A 7 11.98 -18.08 -2.23
C GLU A 7 11.21 -16.76 -2.19
N TYR A 8 11.66 -15.81 -2.99
CA TYR A 8 11.06 -14.50 -3.15
C TYR A 8 10.85 -14.21 -4.63
N ARG A 9 9.71 -13.62 -4.96
CA ARG A 9 9.55 -12.96 -6.26
C ARG A 9 10.31 -11.63 -6.21
N GLY A 10 11.14 -11.37 -7.20
CA GLY A 10 11.89 -10.13 -7.35
C GLY A 10 11.60 -9.43 -8.68
N ILE A 11 11.88 -8.13 -8.73
CA ILE A 11 11.83 -7.33 -9.96
C ILE A 11 13.21 -6.73 -10.17
N GLY A 12 13.74 -6.83 -11.39
CA GLY A 12 15.03 -6.27 -11.77
C GLY A 12 14.94 -5.54 -13.10
N ASP A 13 15.77 -4.52 -13.31
CA ASP A 13 15.95 -3.92 -14.64
C ASP A 13 16.68 -4.89 -15.60
N LEU A 14 17.44 -5.85 -15.04
CA LEU A 14 18.07 -6.95 -15.77
C LEU A 14 17.57 -8.29 -15.24
N VAL A 15 17.38 -9.20 -16.19
CA VAL A 15 17.06 -10.62 -15.98
C VAL A 15 18.02 -11.45 -16.82
N PHE A 16 18.08 -12.76 -16.60
CA PHE A 16 18.97 -13.59 -17.38
C PHE A 16 18.47 -13.77 -18.82
N GLU A 17 19.38 -14.03 -19.75
CA GLU A 17 19.00 -14.47 -21.09
C GLU A 17 18.22 -15.79 -21.02
N ASN A 18 17.28 -16.02 -21.94
CA ASN A 18 16.46 -17.25 -21.94
C ASN A 18 17.29 -18.55 -22.02
N SER A 19 18.52 -18.48 -22.54
CA SER A 19 19.49 -19.59 -22.61
C SER A 19 20.12 -19.95 -21.26
N THR A 20 20.17 -19.00 -20.32
CA THR A 20 20.78 -19.15 -18.99
C THR A 20 19.71 -18.84 -17.96
N ALA A 21 18.99 -19.84 -17.45
CA ALA A 21 17.82 -19.56 -16.62
C ALA A 21 18.14 -19.09 -15.19
N SER A 22 19.40 -19.20 -14.74
CA SER A 22 19.79 -18.94 -13.35
C SER A 22 21.26 -18.57 -13.16
N GLY A 23 21.57 -17.94 -12.03
CA GLY A 23 22.93 -17.66 -11.57
C GLY A 23 23.00 -17.60 -10.05
N GLU A 24 24.17 -17.88 -9.50
CA GLU A 24 24.44 -17.85 -8.05
C GLU A 24 25.20 -16.59 -7.66
N LEU A 25 24.81 -15.99 -6.55
CA LEU A 25 25.54 -14.93 -5.88
C LEU A 25 26.20 -15.58 -4.65
N GLU A 26 27.52 -15.71 -4.68
CA GLU A 26 28.25 -16.26 -3.56
C GLU A 26 28.07 -15.34 -2.34
N THR A 27 27.56 -15.90 -1.24
CA THR A 27 27.27 -15.15 -0.02
C THR A 27 28.14 -15.59 1.15
N VAL A 28 28.18 -14.74 2.18
CA VAL A 28 29.02 -14.88 3.37
C VAL A 28 28.72 -16.18 4.12
N GLU A 29 29.73 -17.06 4.19
CA GLU A 29 30.00 -18.26 5.03
C GLU A 29 28.89 -19.28 5.38
N LYS A 30 27.59 -18.95 5.33
CA LYS A 30 26.47 -19.85 5.73
C LYS A 30 25.19 -19.71 4.92
N PHE A 31 25.12 -18.74 4.02
CA PHE A 31 23.98 -18.58 3.12
C PHE A 31 24.41 -18.85 1.69
N SER A 32 23.48 -19.33 0.88
CA SER A 32 23.59 -19.36 -0.58
C SER A 32 22.42 -18.57 -1.16
N VAL A 33 22.71 -17.65 -2.08
CA VAL A 33 21.70 -16.88 -2.80
C VAL A 33 21.79 -17.23 -4.28
N SER A 34 20.68 -17.64 -4.88
CA SER A 34 20.59 -17.85 -6.32
C SER A 34 19.40 -17.11 -6.89
N LEU A 35 19.55 -16.64 -8.13
CA LEU A 35 18.50 -15.97 -8.87
C LEU A 35 18.17 -16.82 -10.10
N ARG A 36 16.90 -16.89 -10.46
CA ARG A 36 16.44 -17.45 -11.73
C ARG A 36 15.36 -16.61 -12.35
N ASN A 37 15.15 -16.71 -13.66
CA ASN A 37 14.03 -16.01 -14.30
C ASN A 37 12.67 -16.47 -13.71
N ASP A 38 11.75 -15.53 -13.52
CA ASP A 38 10.34 -15.86 -13.27
C ASP A 38 9.68 -16.33 -14.57
N ALA A 39 8.47 -16.88 -14.47
CA ALA A 39 7.70 -17.28 -15.65
C ALA A 39 7.50 -16.08 -16.59
N PRO A 40 7.66 -16.26 -17.92
CA PRO A 40 7.40 -15.20 -18.87
C PRO A 40 5.92 -14.83 -18.90
N ASP A 41 5.62 -13.60 -19.32
CA ASP A 41 4.26 -13.15 -19.58
C ASP A 41 3.67 -13.77 -20.86
N GLU A 42 2.43 -13.39 -21.21
CA GLU A 42 1.74 -13.86 -22.41
C GLU A 42 2.48 -13.51 -23.71
N GLN A 43 3.36 -12.49 -23.69
CA GLN A 43 4.20 -12.10 -24.83
C GLN A 43 5.58 -12.77 -24.82
N GLY A 44 5.88 -13.61 -23.82
CA GLY A 44 7.17 -14.28 -23.68
C GLY A 44 8.25 -13.45 -22.99
N HIS A 45 7.91 -12.28 -22.43
CA HIS A 45 8.89 -11.44 -21.71
C HIS A 45 9.04 -11.90 -20.27
N VAL A 46 10.29 -12.01 -19.81
CA VAL A 46 10.60 -12.25 -18.41
C VAL A 46 10.53 -10.90 -17.67
N THR A 47 9.51 -10.73 -16.82
CA THR A 47 9.28 -9.46 -16.10
C THR A 47 9.94 -9.38 -14.73
N GLY A 48 10.64 -10.43 -14.30
CA GLY A 48 11.25 -10.52 -12.98
C GLY A 48 12.05 -11.80 -12.76
N PHE A 49 12.42 -12.03 -11.51
CA PHE A 49 13.22 -13.19 -11.10
C PHE A 49 12.64 -13.85 -9.85
N ILE A 50 12.96 -15.11 -9.64
CA ILE A 50 12.80 -15.80 -8.37
C ILE A 50 14.16 -15.85 -7.69
N ALA A 51 14.26 -15.21 -6.53
CA ALA A 51 15.43 -15.31 -5.67
C ALA A 51 15.23 -16.44 -4.66
N THR A 52 16.23 -17.31 -4.55
CA THR A 52 16.28 -18.39 -3.58
C THR A 52 17.40 -18.08 -2.59
N VAL A 53 17.10 -18.21 -1.30
CA VAL A 53 18.07 -18.07 -0.22
C VAL A 53 18.03 -19.34 0.62
N ILE A 54 19.16 -20.03 0.71
CA ILE A 54 19.32 -21.24 1.52
C ILE A 54 20.27 -20.91 2.68
N GLY A 55 19.87 -21.22 3.90
CA GLY A 55 20.70 -20.98 5.07
C GLY A 55 20.05 -21.43 6.38
N PRO A 56 20.79 -21.34 7.50
CA PRO A 56 20.27 -21.71 8.80
C PRO A 56 19.23 -20.69 9.31
N ALA A 57 18.14 -21.19 9.90
CA ALA A 57 17.16 -20.38 10.62
C ALA A 57 16.61 -21.15 11.83
N SER A 58 16.09 -20.45 12.83
CA SER A 58 15.48 -21.11 13.99
C SER A 58 14.04 -21.58 13.73
N SER A 59 13.36 -20.97 12.75
CA SER A 59 12.04 -21.36 12.28
C SER A 59 11.79 -20.88 10.84
N LEU A 60 10.78 -21.43 10.17
CA LEU A 60 10.36 -20.96 8.84
C LEU A 60 9.89 -19.49 8.86
N ASP A 61 9.33 -19.02 9.99
CA ASP A 61 8.92 -17.63 10.22
C ASP A 61 10.10 -16.65 10.21
N GLU A 62 11.13 -17.00 10.97
CA GLU A 62 12.34 -16.20 11.08
C GLU A 62 13.15 -16.24 9.79
N ALA A 63 13.20 -17.40 9.13
CA ALA A 63 13.87 -17.56 7.84
C ALA A 63 13.42 -16.52 6.81
N ILE A 64 12.12 -16.20 6.74
CA ILE A 64 11.59 -15.21 5.79
C ILE A 64 12.16 -13.82 6.03
N HIS A 65 12.38 -13.44 7.28
CA HIS A 65 12.90 -12.12 7.63
C HIS A 65 14.42 -12.09 7.49
N GLU A 66 15.10 -13.08 8.05
CA GLU A 66 16.57 -13.16 8.02
C GLU A 66 17.09 -13.34 6.59
N HIS A 67 16.47 -14.21 5.80
CA HIS A 67 16.89 -14.45 4.42
C HIS A 67 16.60 -13.24 3.53
N ALA A 68 15.55 -12.46 3.81
CA ALA A 68 15.28 -11.22 3.07
C ALA A 68 16.37 -10.17 3.31
N ILE A 69 16.94 -10.10 4.52
CA ILE A 69 18.08 -9.24 4.84
C ILE A 69 19.32 -9.70 4.05
N GLN A 70 19.60 -11.01 4.03
CA GLN A 70 20.73 -11.54 3.26
C GLN A 70 20.56 -11.31 1.76
N LEU A 71 19.35 -11.51 1.23
CA LEU A 71 19.03 -11.22 -0.16
C LEU A 71 19.20 -9.73 -0.48
N ALA A 72 18.80 -8.83 0.44
CA ALA A 72 18.97 -7.39 0.24
C ALA A 72 20.44 -7.03 0.07
N HIS A 73 21.32 -7.55 0.94
CA HIS A 73 22.76 -7.35 0.80
C HIS A 73 23.29 -7.88 -0.54
N ALA A 74 22.88 -9.09 -0.96
CA ALA A 74 23.29 -9.66 -2.25
C ALA A 74 22.85 -8.78 -3.43
N LEU A 75 21.61 -8.26 -3.39
CA LEU A 75 21.08 -7.36 -4.42
C LEU A 75 21.73 -5.97 -4.39
N ASP A 76 22.20 -5.49 -3.25
CA ASP A 76 22.97 -4.24 -3.16
C ASP A 76 24.29 -4.36 -3.94
N TYR A 77 25.02 -5.47 -3.78
CA TYR A 77 26.23 -5.75 -4.56
C TYR A 77 25.93 -5.88 -6.06
N LEU A 78 24.86 -6.59 -6.41
CA LEU A 78 24.46 -6.74 -7.81
C LEU A 78 24.08 -5.39 -8.43
N SER A 79 23.37 -4.53 -7.69
CA SER A 79 23.02 -3.16 -8.09
C SER A 79 24.28 -2.32 -8.31
N LEU A 80 25.29 -2.46 -7.44
CA LEU A 80 26.55 -1.73 -7.55
C LEU A 80 27.31 -2.09 -8.84
N VAL A 81 27.40 -3.38 -9.18
CA VAL A 81 28.16 -3.86 -10.34
C VAL A 81 27.42 -3.56 -11.66
N THR A 82 26.09 -3.70 -11.67
CA THR A 82 25.30 -3.57 -12.90
C THR A 82 24.74 -2.18 -13.13
N ARG A 83 24.69 -1.33 -12.09
CA ARG A 83 23.96 -0.04 -12.08
C ARG A 83 22.46 -0.18 -12.38
N CYS A 84 21.90 -1.35 -12.10
CA CYS A 84 20.50 -1.67 -12.31
C CYS A 84 19.73 -1.71 -10.98
N ARG A 85 18.43 -1.47 -11.03
CA ARG A 85 17.56 -1.57 -9.86
C ARG A 85 17.13 -3.02 -9.69
N TYR A 86 17.19 -3.50 -8.45
CA TYR A 86 16.60 -4.76 -8.03
C TYR A 86 15.73 -4.51 -6.80
N ARG A 87 14.59 -5.18 -6.75
CA ARG A 87 13.63 -5.06 -5.65
C ARG A 87 13.17 -6.44 -5.22
N ILE A 88 13.33 -6.73 -3.93
CA ILE A 88 12.69 -7.89 -3.31
C ILE A 88 11.19 -7.63 -3.29
N GLY A 89 10.43 -8.50 -3.94
CA GLY A 89 8.99 -8.55 -3.85
C GLY A 89 8.57 -9.42 -2.67
N GLU A 90 7.57 -10.25 -2.88
CA GLU A 90 6.95 -11.01 -1.81
C GLU A 90 7.60 -12.38 -1.66
N PRO A 91 7.67 -12.93 -0.43
CA PRO A 91 8.03 -14.33 -0.26
C PRO A 91 7.00 -15.19 -0.99
N LEU A 92 7.47 -16.23 -1.67
CA LEU A 92 6.64 -17.26 -2.29
C LEU A 92 6.46 -18.43 -1.35
N ARG A 93 7.56 -18.89 -0.75
CA ARG A 93 7.56 -20.00 0.21
C ARG A 93 8.85 -20.08 1.01
N ALA A 94 8.79 -20.75 2.16
CA ALA A 94 9.94 -21.15 2.97
C ALA A 94 9.80 -22.64 3.31
N ILE A 95 10.84 -23.45 3.11
CA ILE A 95 10.77 -24.91 3.19
C ILE A 95 11.92 -25.43 4.05
N GLU A 96 11.66 -26.38 4.93
CA GLU A 96 12.72 -27.12 5.61
C GLU A 96 13.60 -27.86 4.59
N TRP A 97 14.89 -27.60 4.65
CA TRP A 97 15.87 -27.97 3.64
C TRP A 97 16.93 -28.89 4.24
N GLU A 98 16.48 -29.97 4.88
CA GLU A 98 17.36 -30.98 5.50
C GLU A 98 17.64 -32.17 4.56
N PRO A 99 18.78 -32.86 4.72
CA PRO A 99 19.16 -33.99 3.88
C PRO A 99 18.37 -35.28 4.07
N GLY A 100 18.21 -36.05 2.98
CA GLY A 100 17.63 -37.39 2.98
C GLY A 100 16.09 -37.43 3.03
N PRO A 101 15.48 -38.62 3.12
CA PRO A 101 14.02 -38.74 3.14
C PRO A 101 13.41 -38.28 4.48
N GLY A 102 12.18 -37.77 4.43
CA GLY A 102 11.39 -37.47 5.62
C GLY A 102 10.26 -36.48 5.37
N ARG A 103 9.45 -36.25 6.42
CA ARG A 103 8.41 -35.23 6.42
C ARG A 103 9.05 -33.84 6.46
N ARG A 104 8.56 -32.92 5.64
CA ARG A 104 9.05 -31.55 5.51
C ARG A 104 7.95 -30.57 5.80
N LYS A 105 8.29 -29.48 6.49
CA LYS A 105 7.39 -28.34 6.68
C LYS A 105 7.66 -27.27 5.63
N MET A 106 6.58 -26.65 5.17
CA MET A 106 6.61 -25.54 4.24
C MET A 106 5.64 -24.45 4.68
N LEU A 107 6.08 -23.20 4.57
CA LEU A 107 5.22 -22.03 4.51
C LEU A 107 5.05 -21.65 3.06
N ALA A 108 3.81 -21.59 2.57
CA ALA A 108 3.51 -21.03 1.27
C ALA A 108 2.74 -19.71 1.43
N PHE A 109 3.08 -18.74 0.59
CA PHE A 109 2.49 -17.41 0.59
C PHE A 109 1.69 -17.25 -0.69
N LEU A 110 0.39 -17.00 -0.52
CA LEU A 110 -0.52 -16.78 -1.63
C LEU A 110 -1.10 -15.38 -1.51
N ARG A 111 -0.86 -14.57 -2.53
CA ARG A 111 -1.47 -13.26 -2.63
C ARG A 111 -2.69 -13.32 -3.52
N PHE A 112 -3.79 -12.86 -2.98
CA PHE A 112 -5.03 -12.65 -3.70
C PHE A 112 -5.28 -11.15 -3.85
N ASP A 113 -5.81 -10.70 -4.99
CA ASP A 113 -6.46 -9.39 -5.07
C ASP A 113 -7.95 -9.58 -4.80
N GLY A 114 -8.42 -9.11 -3.65
CA GLY A 114 -9.81 -9.16 -3.18
C GLY A 114 -10.81 -8.50 -4.13
N ARG A 115 -10.34 -7.75 -5.12
CA ARG A 115 -11.15 -7.18 -6.21
C ARG A 115 -11.26 -8.10 -7.42
N TYR A 116 -10.59 -9.24 -7.41
CA TYR A 116 -10.64 -10.21 -8.49
C TYR A 116 -11.53 -11.40 -8.08
N PRO A 117 -12.44 -11.86 -8.94
CA PRO A 117 -12.89 -11.18 -10.15
C PRO A 117 -13.60 -9.85 -9.81
N PRO A 118 -13.61 -8.86 -10.73
CA PRO A 118 -14.29 -7.60 -10.51
C PRO A 118 -15.79 -7.79 -10.25
N LEU A 119 -16.36 -6.99 -9.35
CA LEU A 119 -17.80 -7.00 -9.08
C LEU A 119 -18.57 -6.52 -10.32
N PRO A 120 -19.55 -7.30 -10.84
CA PRO A 120 -20.31 -6.95 -12.03
C PRO A 120 -21.45 -5.96 -11.73
N ARG A 121 -21.17 -4.89 -10.98
CA ARG A 121 -22.17 -3.89 -10.52
C ARG A 121 -22.04 -2.52 -11.21
N LEU A 122 -21.14 -2.38 -12.18
CA LEU A 122 -20.99 -1.13 -12.94
C LEU A 122 -22.28 -0.83 -13.72
N SER A 123 -22.97 0.25 -13.36
CA SER A 123 -24.30 0.63 -13.88
C SER A 123 -24.31 2.06 -14.44
N GLN A 124 -25.31 2.37 -15.27
CA GLN A 124 -25.45 3.66 -15.96
C GLN A 124 -25.41 4.86 -14.99
N ARG A 125 -25.95 4.72 -13.78
CA ARG A 125 -25.93 5.77 -12.73
C ARG A 125 -24.53 6.32 -12.41
N TYR A 126 -23.48 5.49 -12.50
CA TYR A 126 -22.11 5.94 -12.25
C TYR A 126 -21.57 6.78 -13.42
N PHE A 127 -21.93 6.42 -14.65
CA PHE A 127 -21.60 7.21 -15.82
C PHE A 127 -22.33 8.55 -15.81
N ASP A 128 -23.60 8.56 -15.39
CA ASP A 128 -24.38 9.79 -15.27
C ASP A 128 -23.77 10.72 -14.22
N GLY A 129 -23.38 10.20 -13.04
CA GLY A 129 -22.66 10.97 -12.03
C GLY A 129 -21.30 11.50 -12.54
N GLY A 130 -20.55 10.66 -13.26
CA GLY A 130 -19.30 11.07 -13.91
C GLY A 130 -19.50 12.17 -14.95
N ARG A 131 -20.57 12.10 -15.75
CA ARG A 131 -20.92 13.13 -16.75
C ARG A 131 -21.28 14.45 -16.09
N VAL A 132 -22.03 14.43 -14.98
CA VAL A 132 -22.35 15.65 -14.21
C VAL A 132 -21.06 16.33 -13.76
N ILE A 133 -20.12 15.57 -13.19
CA ILE A 133 -18.81 16.08 -12.76
C ILE A 133 -17.99 16.61 -13.96
N LEU A 134 -18.02 15.93 -15.10
CA LEU A 134 -17.29 16.34 -16.31
C LEU A 134 -17.89 17.58 -16.98
N HIS A 135 -19.21 17.71 -16.97
CA HIS A 135 -19.94 18.80 -17.62
C HIS A 135 -19.67 20.15 -16.96
N ASP A 136 -19.53 20.18 -15.63
CA ASP A 136 -19.35 21.42 -14.86
C ASP A 136 -17.90 21.95 -14.87
N ALA A 137 -17.04 21.41 -15.75
CA ALA A 137 -15.65 21.82 -15.98
C ALA A 137 -14.86 22.01 -14.66
N LEU A 138 -14.53 20.90 -14.01
CA LEU A 138 -13.75 20.89 -12.77
C LEU A 138 -12.54 21.83 -12.82
N GLU A 139 -12.34 22.57 -11.73
CA GLU A 139 -11.15 23.38 -11.53
C GLU A 139 -9.88 22.52 -11.75
N PRO A 140 -8.83 23.02 -12.43
CA PRO A 140 -7.66 22.20 -12.77
C PRO A 140 -6.97 21.51 -11.58
N PHE A 141 -7.02 22.11 -10.38
CA PHE A 141 -6.48 21.49 -9.18
C PHE A 141 -7.33 20.31 -8.70
N LEU A 142 -8.66 20.32 -8.90
CA LEU A 142 -9.54 19.20 -8.59
C LEU A 142 -9.28 18.02 -9.51
N LEU A 143 -9.00 18.27 -10.80
CA LEU A 143 -8.54 17.22 -11.72
C LEU A 143 -7.22 16.59 -11.26
N THR A 144 -6.30 17.42 -10.75
CA THR A 144 -5.03 16.95 -10.19
C THR A 144 -5.25 16.10 -8.92
N ALA A 145 -6.13 16.54 -8.03
CA ALA A 145 -6.52 15.79 -6.83
C ALA A 145 -7.20 14.46 -7.19
N ALA A 146 -8.13 14.46 -8.15
CA ALA A 146 -8.81 13.26 -8.65
C ALA A 146 -7.84 12.28 -9.30
N ARG A 147 -6.80 12.78 -10.00
CA ARG A 147 -5.71 11.95 -10.52
C ARG A 147 -4.96 11.24 -9.38
N TYR A 148 -4.57 11.97 -8.34
CA TYR A 148 -3.91 11.36 -7.16
C TYR A 148 -4.82 10.37 -6.44
N PHE A 149 -6.11 10.68 -6.30
CA PHE A 149 -7.11 9.79 -5.75
C PHE A 149 -7.18 8.46 -6.55
N ARG A 150 -7.28 8.52 -7.88
CA ARG A 150 -7.25 7.34 -8.75
C ARG A 150 -5.94 6.54 -8.59
N LEU A 151 -4.79 7.22 -8.57
CA LEU A 151 -3.50 6.56 -8.41
C LEU A 151 -3.37 5.88 -7.03
N ALA A 152 -3.96 6.46 -5.98
CA ALA A 152 -4.04 5.82 -4.68
C ALA A 152 -4.85 4.52 -4.75
N LEU A 153 -6.04 4.52 -5.37
CA LEU A 153 -6.85 3.31 -5.51
C LEU A 153 -6.15 2.17 -6.30
N LEU A 154 -5.25 2.52 -7.20
CA LEU A 154 -4.46 1.58 -7.99
C LEU A 154 -3.22 1.06 -7.24
N ASP A 155 -2.80 1.72 -6.17
CA ASP A 155 -1.62 1.31 -5.42
C ASP A 155 -1.90 0.05 -4.59
N LYS A 156 -0.85 -0.75 -4.40
CA LYS A 156 -0.89 -2.01 -3.68
C LYS A 156 -0.43 -1.88 -2.23
N SER A 157 0.29 -0.80 -1.91
CA SER A 157 0.89 -0.55 -0.60
C SER A 157 0.07 0.48 0.16
N ALA A 158 -0.39 0.15 1.38
CA ALA A 158 -1.16 1.07 2.21
C ALA A 158 -0.39 2.40 2.48
N ALA A 159 0.94 2.34 2.61
CA ALA A 159 1.77 3.53 2.76
C ALA A 159 1.71 4.42 1.52
N ASP A 160 1.83 3.84 0.33
CA ASP A 160 1.79 4.58 -0.93
C ASP A 160 0.38 5.09 -1.26
N GLN A 161 -0.66 4.32 -0.92
CA GLN A 161 -2.06 4.77 -0.95
C GLN A 161 -2.24 5.99 -0.06
N PHE A 162 -1.78 5.91 1.19
CA PHE A 162 -1.85 7.02 2.15
C PHE A 162 -1.20 8.28 1.59
N ILE A 163 0.04 8.19 1.09
CA ILE A 163 0.78 9.34 0.58
C ILE A 163 0.09 9.95 -0.65
N LYS A 164 -0.45 9.14 -1.56
CA LYS A 164 -1.17 9.64 -2.73
C LYS A 164 -2.50 10.31 -2.35
N PHE A 165 -3.27 9.74 -1.41
CA PHE A 165 -4.45 10.43 -0.89
C PHE A 165 -4.07 11.72 -0.14
N TRP A 166 -2.97 11.72 0.61
CA TRP A 166 -2.48 12.91 1.29
C TRP A 166 -2.12 14.03 0.30
N HIS A 167 -1.43 13.70 -0.79
CA HIS A 167 -1.16 14.69 -1.85
C HIS A 167 -2.45 15.23 -2.48
N ALA A 168 -3.46 14.39 -2.69
CA ALA A 168 -4.76 14.87 -3.17
C ALA A 168 -5.39 15.87 -2.17
N LEU A 169 -5.32 15.59 -0.86
CA LEU A 169 -5.81 16.49 0.18
C LEU A 169 -5.01 17.81 0.23
N GLU A 170 -3.68 17.76 0.12
CA GLU A 170 -2.81 18.94 0.07
C GLU A 170 -3.15 19.83 -1.12
N VAL A 171 -3.33 19.26 -2.32
CA VAL A 171 -3.72 19.99 -3.53
C VAL A 171 -5.06 20.71 -3.31
N ILE A 172 -6.05 20.04 -2.72
CA ILE A 172 -7.35 20.66 -2.41
C ILE A 172 -7.17 21.78 -1.39
N ALA A 173 -6.47 21.52 -0.29
CA ALA A 173 -6.28 22.47 0.80
C ALA A 173 -5.57 23.75 0.34
N GLU A 174 -4.47 23.62 -0.40
CA GLU A 174 -3.68 24.76 -0.90
C GLU A 174 -4.48 25.67 -1.84
N ASN A 175 -5.42 25.10 -2.60
CA ASN A 175 -6.22 25.84 -3.58
C ASN A 175 -7.59 26.29 -3.05
N THR A 176 -7.97 25.88 -1.84
CA THR A 176 -9.28 26.24 -1.24
C THR A 176 -9.18 27.15 -0.03
N ILE A 177 -7.96 27.39 0.46
CA ILE A 177 -7.76 28.31 1.57
C ILE A 177 -7.90 29.75 1.10
N GLU A 178 -8.69 30.51 1.85
CA GLU A 178 -8.72 31.95 1.71
C GLU A 178 -7.38 32.49 2.22
N ARG A 179 -6.63 33.21 1.37
CA ARG A 179 -5.32 33.77 1.71
C ARG A 179 -5.41 34.99 2.65
N ALA A 180 -6.36 34.98 3.58
CA ALA A 180 -6.49 35.98 4.61
C ALA A 180 -5.33 35.86 5.61
N LEU A 181 -4.75 37.00 5.98
CA LEU A 181 -3.71 37.07 7.00
C LEU A 181 -4.29 36.65 8.35
N THR A 182 -3.58 35.74 9.04
CA THR A 182 -3.94 35.25 10.37
C THR A 182 -2.98 35.80 11.41
N PRO A 183 -3.47 36.20 12.60
CA PRO A 183 -2.61 36.72 13.65
C PRO A 183 -1.66 35.63 14.17
N ILE A 184 -0.40 35.99 14.40
CA ILE A 184 0.58 35.15 15.06
C ILE A 184 0.30 35.21 16.56
N THR A 185 0.00 34.07 17.19
CA THR A 185 -0.32 34.02 18.63
C THR A 185 0.87 33.59 19.49
N CYS A 186 0.91 34.10 20.71
CA CYS A 186 1.88 33.70 21.73
C CYS A 186 1.64 32.24 22.16
N ARG A 187 2.70 31.42 22.17
CA ARG A 187 2.60 30.00 22.56
C ARG A 187 2.20 29.75 24.02
N LYS A 188 2.31 30.76 24.89
CA LYS A 188 1.96 30.64 26.32
C LYS A 188 0.53 31.04 26.62
N CYS A 189 0.05 32.16 26.07
CA CYS A 189 -1.26 32.72 26.39
C CYS A 189 -2.24 32.74 25.22
N SER A 190 -1.82 32.34 24.02
CA SER A 190 -2.60 32.36 22.78
C SER A 190 -3.09 33.74 22.32
N SER A 191 -2.68 34.82 22.97
CA SER A 191 -2.96 36.20 22.55
C SER A 191 -2.18 36.57 21.28
N PRO A 192 -2.72 37.42 20.38
CA PRO A 192 -1.98 37.96 19.24
C PRO A 192 -0.70 38.67 19.68
N ILE A 193 0.38 38.45 18.93
CA ILE A 193 1.65 39.15 19.11
C ILE A 193 1.58 40.45 18.34
N SER A 194 1.92 41.56 18.99
CA SER A 194 2.02 42.89 18.36
C SER A 194 3.44 43.45 18.46
N CYS A 195 3.78 44.35 17.53
CA CYS A 195 5.03 45.10 17.59
C CYS A 195 5.03 46.05 18.79
N ALA A 196 6.07 46.00 19.62
CA ALA A 196 6.17 46.82 20.83
C ALA A 196 6.28 48.33 20.53
N GLU A 197 6.75 48.71 19.34
CA GLU A 197 6.94 50.12 18.96
C GLU A 197 5.69 50.73 18.32
N CYS A 198 5.06 50.02 17.37
CA CYS A 198 3.94 50.57 16.59
C CYS A 198 2.58 49.98 16.93
N GLY A 199 2.52 48.94 17.78
CA GLY A 199 1.27 48.29 18.19
C GLY A 199 0.60 47.42 17.11
N HIS A 200 1.16 47.34 15.90
CA HIS A 200 0.58 46.54 14.83
C HIS A 200 0.68 45.04 15.11
N GLU A 201 -0.39 44.29 14.85
CA GLU A 201 -0.40 42.84 15.04
C GLU A 201 0.48 42.15 13.99
N ALA A 202 1.33 41.24 14.46
CA ALA A 202 2.11 40.39 13.59
C ALA A 202 1.17 39.35 12.97
N THR A 203 1.11 39.33 11.64
CA THR A 203 0.27 38.39 10.89
C THR A 203 1.09 37.50 9.98
N ARG A 204 0.52 36.37 9.57
CA ARG A 204 1.11 35.46 8.58
C ARG A 204 0.03 34.88 7.67
N PHE A 205 0.44 34.38 6.51
CA PHE A 205 -0.41 33.46 5.76
C PHE A 205 -0.61 32.16 6.54
N PRO A 206 -1.81 31.56 6.47
CA PRO A 206 -2.07 30.28 7.11
C PRO A 206 -1.07 29.21 6.65
N PHE A 207 -0.69 28.30 7.53
CA PHE A 207 0.16 27.20 7.12
C PHE A 207 -0.63 26.17 6.31
N PRO A 208 0.01 25.37 5.44
CA PRO A 208 -0.66 24.30 4.69
C PRO A 208 -1.46 23.34 5.60
N LYS A 209 -0.97 23.09 6.81
CA LYS A 209 -1.65 22.26 7.81
C LYS A 209 -2.98 22.88 8.30
N ASP A 210 -3.07 24.21 8.36
CA ASP A 210 -4.26 24.94 8.79
C ASP A 210 -5.32 24.87 7.67
N ALA A 211 -4.90 24.89 6.41
CA ALA A 211 -5.77 24.65 5.25
C ALA A 211 -6.40 23.25 5.25
N ILE A 212 -5.61 22.22 5.58
CA ILE A 212 -6.13 20.87 5.71
C ILE A 212 -7.18 20.80 6.83
N LYS A 213 -6.91 21.39 7.99
CA LYS A 213 -7.90 21.46 9.08
C LYS A 213 -9.20 22.11 8.64
N GLU A 214 -9.13 23.19 7.88
CA GLU A 214 -10.30 23.89 7.36
C GLU A 214 -11.10 23.02 6.37
N VAL A 215 -10.44 22.26 5.50
CA VAL A 215 -11.11 21.28 4.63
C VAL A 215 -11.85 20.23 5.47
N LEU A 216 -11.20 19.66 6.49
CA LEU A 216 -11.82 18.68 7.39
C LEU A 216 -13.01 19.27 8.15
N ASN A 217 -12.90 20.53 8.58
CA ASN A 217 -13.94 21.26 9.29
C ASN A 217 -15.18 21.49 8.41
N ARG A 218 -14.98 21.93 7.16
CA ARG A 218 -16.06 22.10 6.18
C ARG A 218 -16.79 20.80 5.88
N LEU A 219 -16.07 19.68 5.87
CA LEU A 219 -16.63 18.34 5.71
C LEU A 219 -17.29 17.78 6.98
N LYS A 220 -17.23 18.51 8.11
CA LYS A 220 -17.75 18.09 9.42
C LYS A 220 -17.23 16.71 9.84
N VAL A 221 -15.95 16.46 9.60
CA VAL A 221 -15.31 15.20 10.01
C VAL A 221 -15.45 15.04 11.53
N PRO A 222 -16.02 13.93 12.03
CA PRO A 222 -16.17 13.69 13.46
C PRO A 222 -14.79 13.64 14.12
N ASP A 223 -14.69 14.05 15.39
CA ASP A 223 -13.43 14.07 16.15
C ASP A 223 -12.27 14.71 15.37
N LEU A 224 -12.54 15.88 14.77
CA LEU A 224 -11.64 16.55 13.82
C LEU A 224 -10.19 16.63 14.31
N GLU A 225 -9.97 17.04 15.55
CA GLU A 225 -8.62 17.19 16.10
C GLU A 225 -7.88 15.86 16.21
N ASP A 226 -8.57 14.79 16.62
CA ASP A 226 -7.97 13.46 16.71
C ASP A 226 -7.68 12.89 15.31
N ASN A 227 -8.63 13.03 14.39
CA ASN A 227 -8.47 12.63 12.99
C ASN A 227 -7.28 13.36 12.35
N PHE A 228 -7.24 14.67 12.48
CA PHE A 228 -6.17 15.49 11.94
C PHE A 228 -4.81 15.10 12.54
N LYS A 229 -4.74 14.90 13.86
CA LYS A 229 -3.52 14.46 14.54
C LYS A 229 -3.04 13.11 14.00
N HIS A 230 -3.91 12.11 13.90
CA HIS A 230 -3.55 10.79 13.38
C HIS A 230 -3.03 10.85 11.94
N LEU A 231 -3.74 11.56 11.06
CA LEU A 231 -3.33 11.70 9.66
C LEU A 231 -1.97 12.42 9.54
N LEU A 232 -1.75 13.49 10.32
CA LEU A 232 -0.50 14.22 10.31
C LEU A 232 0.66 13.38 10.88
N THR A 233 0.42 12.62 11.95
CA THR A 233 1.41 11.69 12.53
C THR A 233 1.79 10.60 11.53
N ALA A 234 0.81 10.00 10.85
CA ALA A 234 1.05 9.01 9.82
C ALA A 234 1.88 9.59 8.66
N ARG A 235 1.48 10.75 8.13
CA ARG A 235 2.23 11.46 7.08
C ARG A 235 3.67 11.71 7.48
N ASN A 236 3.90 12.32 8.64
CA ASN A 236 5.26 12.65 9.08
C ASN A 236 6.09 11.38 9.28
N SER A 237 5.49 10.31 9.82
CA SER A 237 6.22 9.06 10.00
C SER A 237 6.62 8.44 8.66
N LEU A 238 5.71 8.38 7.68
CA LEU A 238 5.99 7.81 6.35
C LEU A 238 7.01 8.65 5.57
N MET A 239 6.86 9.97 5.56
CA MET A 239 7.77 10.89 4.85
C MET A 239 9.20 10.92 5.42
N HIS A 240 9.39 10.43 6.65
CA HIS A 240 10.70 10.35 7.30
C HIS A 240 11.22 8.91 7.40
N GLY A 241 10.82 8.03 6.47
CA GLY A 241 11.35 6.66 6.34
C GLY A 241 10.71 5.64 7.28
N GLY A 242 9.64 6.01 7.99
CA GLY A 242 8.86 5.06 8.78
C GLY A 242 8.06 4.11 7.89
N ASN A 243 7.78 2.91 8.40
CA ASN A 243 6.94 1.91 7.76
C ASN A 243 5.55 1.81 8.45
N SER A 244 4.66 0.95 7.93
CA SER A 244 3.31 0.74 8.46
C SER A 244 3.31 0.45 9.96
N LYS A 245 4.15 -0.48 10.44
CA LYS A 245 4.25 -0.83 11.87
C LYS A 245 4.61 0.39 12.74
N THR A 246 5.46 1.28 12.23
CA THR A 246 5.87 2.49 12.95
C THR A 246 4.72 3.49 13.05
N VAL A 247 3.94 3.65 11.97
CA VAL A 247 2.73 4.49 11.97
C VAL A 247 1.71 3.94 12.95
N GLU A 248 1.44 2.64 12.90
CA GLU A 248 0.44 1.96 13.72
C GLU A 248 0.76 2.08 15.21
N ARG A 249 2.03 1.87 15.58
CA ARG A 249 2.49 2.09 16.96
C ARG A 249 2.31 3.52 17.44
N LYS A 250 2.55 4.52 16.57
CA LYS A 250 2.43 5.95 16.94
C LYS A 250 0.98 6.43 16.99
N CYS A 251 0.11 5.88 16.14
CA CYS A 251 -1.29 6.29 16.03
C CYS A 251 -2.24 5.41 16.86
N GLY A 252 -1.80 4.23 17.31
CA GLY A 252 -2.65 3.28 18.04
C GLY A 252 -3.74 2.63 17.18
N VAL A 253 -3.68 2.78 15.86
CA VAL A 253 -4.66 2.22 14.90
C VAL A 253 -3.95 1.69 13.65
N PRO A 254 -4.52 0.68 12.95
CA PRO A 254 -3.97 0.15 11.70
C PRO A 254 -3.79 1.24 10.63
N LEU A 255 -2.71 1.16 9.82
CA LEU A 255 -2.50 2.11 8.73
C LEU A 255 -3.63 2.02 7.69
N THR A 256 -4.18 0.83 7.47
CA THR A 256 -5.32 0.60 6.56
C THR A 256 -6.55 1.39 6.98
N THR A 257 -6.85 1.46 8.28
CA THR A 257 -7.94 2.29 8.84
C THR A 257 -7.71 3.78 8.53
N LEU A 258 -6.47 4.26 8.66
CA LEU A 258 -6.12 5.65 8.34
C LEU A 258 -6.23 5.93 6.83
N VAL A 259 -5.85 4.98 5.97
CA VAL A 259 -6.02 5.07 4.52
C VAL A 259 -7.48 5.15 4.12
N ASN A 260 -8.34 4.27 4.66
CA ASN A 260 -9.78 4.27 4.40
C ASN A 260 -10.42 5.60 4.78
N ARG A 261 -10.09 6.09 5.97
CA ARG A 261 -10.53 7.39 6.49
C ARG A 261 -10.07 8.54 5.61
N LEU A 262 -8.78 8.60 5.27
CA LEU A 262 -8.22 9.65 4.43
C LEU A 262 -8.81 9.64 3.02
N GLY A 263 -8.93 8.46 2.40
CA GLY A 263 -9.54 8.29 1.09
C GLY A 263 -10.99 8.78 1.08
N SER A 264 -11.77 8.44 2.10
CA SER A 264 -13.16 8.91 2.25
C SER A 264 -13.24 10.45 2.37
N ILE A 265 -12.35 11.05 3.17
CA ILE A 265 -12.25 12.51 3.31
C ILE A 265 -11.91 13.16 1.96
N VAL A 266 -10.92 12.65 1.25
CA VAL A 266 -10.50 13.18 -0.06
C VAL A 266 -11.62 13.04 -1.09
N GLN A 267 -12.29 11.89 -1.13
CA GLN A 267 -13.42 11.69 -2.04
C GLN A 267 -14.53 12.72 -1.78
N ALA A 268 -14.92 12.88 -0.51
CA ALA A 268 -15.91 13.88 -0.12
C ALA A 268 -15.46 15.30 -0.46
N ALA A 269 -14.18 15.64 -0.22
CA ALA A 269 -13.62 16.94 -0.54
C ALA A 269 -13.71 17.26 -2.05
N ILE A 270 -13.37 16.29 -2.90
CA ILE A 270 -13.48 16.42 -4.36
C ILE A 270 -14.94 16.60 -4.77
N ILE A 271 -15.86 15.78 -4.25
CA ILE A 271 -17.28 15.81 -4.59
C ILE A 271 -17.94 17.13 -4.20
N VAL A 272 -17.75 17.57 -2.94
CA VAL A 272 -18.33 18.81 -2.43
C VAL A 272 -17.85 20.01 -3.25
N ARG A 273 -16.58 19.99 -3.68
CA ARG A 273 -16.00 21.05 -4.53
C ARG A 273 -16.41 20.94 -6.00
N ALA A 274 -16.63 19.73 -6.52
CA ALA A 274 -17.17 19.51 -7.86
C ALA A 274 -18.58 20.08 -8.02
N GLY A 275 -19.32 20.27 -6.92
CA GLY A 275 -20.35 21.30 -6.85
C GLY A 275 -21.61 21.08 -7.68
N SER A 276 -21.96 19.85 -8.03
CA SER A 276 -23.26 19.65 -8.67
C SER A 276 -24.35 19.71 -7.60
N GLY A 277 -25.21 20.72 -7.61
CA GLY A 277 -26.46 20.77 -6.81
C GLY A 277 -27.46 19.64 -7.13
N ASN A 278 -27.03 18.60 -7.83
CA ASN A 278 -27.76 17.43 -8.28
C ASN A 278 -27.43 16.22 -7.39
N ARG A 279 -28.38 15.26 -7.30
CA ARG A 279 -28.18 13.99 -6.60
C ARG A 279 -27.13 13.15 -7.35
N LEU A 280 -25.90 13.15 -6.87
CA LEU A 280 -24.86 12.23 -7.34
C LEU A 280 -25.05 10.85 -6.69
N PHE A 281 -24.99 9.79 -7.49
CA PHE A 281 -25.01 8.42 -7.01
C PHE A 281 -23.57 7.90 -6.91
N PHE A 282 -23.19 7.43 -5.72
CA PHE A 282 -21.88 6.85 -5.47
C PHE A 282 -22.00 5.39 -5.09
N ALA A 283 -21.08 4.57 -5.58
CA ALA A 283 -20.84 3.26 -5.00
C ALA A 283 -19.90 3.47 -3.82
N HIS A 284 -20.34 3.14 -2.61
CA HIS A 284 -19.39 2.89 -1.54
C HIS A 284 -19.90 1.78 -0.63
N ASP A 285 -19.70 0.54 -1.07
CA ASP A 285 -19.78 -0.63 -0.20
C ASP A 285 -18.35 -1.18 -0.06
N GLY A 286 -17.61 -0.69 0.94
CA GLY A 286 -16.37 -1.34 1.37
C GLY A 286 -15.17 -0.44 1.64
N GLU A 287 -14.11 -1.06 2.17
CA GLU A 287 -12.83 -0.41 2.46
C GLU A 287 -12.10 0.00 1.16
N LEU A 288 -11.44 1.17 1.16
CA LEU A 288 -10.63 1.65 0.03
C LEU A 288 -9.23 0.99 0.00
N CYS A 289 -8.77 0.51 1.15
CA CYS A 289 -7.47 -0.09 1.38
C CYS A 289 -7.57 -1.62 1.42
N GLY A 290 -6.48 -2.31 1.08
CA GLY A 290 -6.26 -3.65 1.61
C GLY A 290 -6.90 -4.82 0.88
N PHE A 291 -7.20 -4.70 -0.41
CA PHE A 291 -7.70 -5.87 -1.16
C PHE A 291 -6.65 -6.97 -1.33
N HIS A 292 -5.36 -6.69 -1.14
CA HIS A 292 -4.37 -7.75 -1.19
C HIS A 292 -4.35 -8.58 0.08
N GLN A 293 -5.01 -9.74 0.04
CA GLN A 293 -4.92 -10.73 1.10
C GLN A 293 -3.68 -11.57 0.87
N LEU A 294 -2.76 -11.53 1.84
CA LEU A 294 -1.64 -12.46 1.91
C LEU A 294 -2.07 -13.63 2.79
N ASN A 295 -2.45 -14.73 2.17
CA ASN A 295 -2.73 -15.98 2.86
C ASN A 295 -1.42 -16.73 3.09
N ARG A 296 -1.25 -17.19 4.32
CA ARG A 296 -0.10 -17.99 4.71
C ARG A 296 -0.55 -19.40 5.06
N LEU A 297 -0.02 -20.36 4.33
CA LEU A 297 -0.34 -21.77 4.52
C LEU A 297 0.82 -22.47 5.19
N ARG A 298 0.52 -23.26 6.22
CA ARG A 298 1.46 -24.22 6.78
C ARG A 298 1.13 -25.58 6.18
N LEU A 299 2.09 -26.15 5.47
CA LEU A 299 1.95 -27.42 4.77
C LEU A 299 3.01 -28.38 5.27
N GLU A 300 2.67 -29.66 5.25
CA GLU A 300 3.60 -30.75 5.52
C GLU A 300 3.50 -31.76 4.40
N PHE A 301 4.63 -32.25 3.91
CA PHE A 301 4.68 -33.23 2.83
C PHE A 301 5.83 -34.21 3.06
N ASP A 302 5.69 -35.42 2.55
CA ASP A 302 6.74 -36.44 2.65
C ASP A 302 7.65 -36.37 1.42
N TYR A 303 8.96 -36.30 1.66
CA TYR A 303 9.98 -36.41 0.62
C TYR A 303 10.66 -37.78 0.73
N ALA A 304 10.58 -38.58 -0.32
CA ALA A 304 11.15 -39.93 -0.36
C ALA A 304 12.42 -40.04 -1.22
N GLY A 305 12.89 -38.93 -1.79
CA GLY A 305 14.03 -38.94 -2.72
C GLY A 305 15.36 -39.21 -2.02
N PRO A 306 16.33 -39.85 -2.72
CA PRO A 306 17.66 -40.11 -2.18
C PRO A 306 18.58 -38.87 -2.23
N GLY A 307 18.17 -37.82 -2.95
CA GLY A 307 18.96 -36.59 -3.10
C GLY A 307 19.05 -35.81 -1.80
N GLU A 308 20.06 -34.94 -1.71
CA GLU A 308 20.27 -34.08 -0.54
C GLU A 308 19.04 -33.22 -0.27
N HIS A 309 18.32 -32.73 -1.26
CA HIS A 309 17.10 -31.95 -1.03
C HIS A 309 16.04 -32.21 -2.10
N PRO A 310 14.76 -31.90 -1.85
CA PRO A 310 13.72 -32.04 -2.87
C PRO A 310 14.00 -31.17 -4.09
N GLU A 311 14.03 -31.75 -5.29
CA GLU A 311 14.05 -30.98 -6.53
C GLU A 311 12.79 -30.11 -6.68
N GLU A 312 12.86 -29.06 -7.49
CA GLU A 312 11.78 -28.07 -7.65
C GLU A 312 10.43 -28.70 -8.03
N GLU A 313 10.48 -29.77 -8.82
CA GLU A 313 9.35 -30.56 -9.31
C GLU A 313 8.70 -31.39 -8.20
N LEU A 314 9.47 -31.74 -7.16
CA LEU A 314 9.03 -32.56 -6.04
C LEU A 314 8.46 -31.73 -4.89
N ILE A 315 8.64 -30.40 -4.93
CA ILE A 315 8.07 -29.49 -3.94
C ILE A 315 6.61 -29.22 -4.30
N PRO A 316 5.64 -29.43 -3.37
CA PRO A 316 4.24 -29.14 -3.63
C PRO A 316 4.01 -27.69 -4.07
N LYS A 317 3.19 -27.52 -5.12
CA LYS A 317 2.77 -26.22 -5.66
C LYS A 317 1.27 -26.04 -5.37
N PRO A 318 0.89 -25.69 -4.13
CA PRO A 318 -0.52 -25.61 -3.74
C PRO A 318 -1.24 -24.54 -4.58
N ILE A 319 -2.34 -24.92 -5.20
CA ILE A 319 -3.26 -24.01 -5.87
C ILE A 319 -4.43 -23.78 -4.91
N ILE A 320 -4.66 -22.54 -4.48
CA ILE A 320 -5.84 -22.17 -3.70
C ILE A 320 -6.71 -21.24 -4.52
N SER A 321 -7.99 -21.57 -4.60
CA SER A 321 -9.05 -20.67 -5.02
C SER A 321 -9.73 -20.06 -3.80
N VAL A 322 -9.96 -18.74 -3.84
CA VAL A 322 -10.78 -18.05 -2.85
C VAL A 322 -12.12 -17.74 -3.49
N THR A 323 -13.21 -18.22 -2.89
CA THR A 323 -14.57 -17.87 -3.33
C THR A 323 -15.09 -16.76 -2.42
N HIS A 324 -15.23 -15.56 -2.97
CA HIS A 324 -15.91 -14.47 -2.28
C HIS A 324 -17.42 -14.58 -2.51
N SER A 325 -18.18 -14.63 -1.42
CA SER A 325 -19.62 -14.32 -1.45
C SER A 325 -19.78 -12.89 -0.94
N PHE A 326 -20.36 -12.02 -1.77
CA PHE A 326 -20.78 -10.69 -1.35
C PHE A 326 -22.30 -10.72 -1.29
N GLU A 327 -22.87 -10.78 -0.09
CA GLU A 327 -24.30 -10.57 0.08
C GLU A 327 -24.64 -9.14 -0.36
N ALA A 328 -25.57 -9.00 -1.30
CA ALA A 328 -26.08 -7.71 -1.70
C ALA A 328 -27.05 -7.22 -0.63
N THR A 329 -26.64 -6.27 0.20
CA THR A 329 -27.61 -5.50 0.99
C THR A 329 -28.23 -4.47 0.05
N ASP A 330 -29.43 -4.73 -0.44
CA ASP A 330 -30.18 -3.75 -1.23
C ASP A 330 -30.51 -2.54 -0.33
N LEU A 331 -29.73 -1.47 -0.46
CA LEU A 331 -30.03 -0.15 0.11
C LEU A 331 -31.06 0.56 -0.77
N THR A 332 -32.23 -0.05 -0.92
CA THR A 332 -33.40 0.56 -1.54
C THR A 332 -34.57 0.39 -0.59
N GLU A 333 -34.74 1.32 0.37
CA GLU A 333 -36.02 1.71 1.00
C GLU A 333 -35.78 2.47 2.32
N SER A 334 -35.56 3.79 2.26
CA SER A 334 -35.80 4.65 3.44
C SER A 334 -36.02 6.13 3.12
N ALA A 335 -36.51 6.45 1.92
CA ALA A 335 -36.84 7.83 1.53
C ALA A 335 -38.24 7.92 0.91
N SER A 336 -39.24 7.46 1.66
CA SER A 336 -40.66 7.79 1.40
C SER A 336 -41.51 7.55 2.65
N GLN A 337 -41.30 8.39 3.66
CA GLN A 337 -42.15 8.66 4.84
C GLN A 337 -41.29 9.66 5.63
N GLU A 338 -41.57 10.96 5.66
CA GLU A 338 -42.74 11.60 6.25
C GLU A 338 -43.18 12.82 5.41
N GLY A 339 -44.50 12.98 5.30
CA GLY A 339 -45.16 14.21 4.88
C GLY A 339 -45.66 15.02 6.07
#